data_AF-A0A965KC62-F1
#
_entry.id   AF-A0A965KC62-F1
#
_cell.length_a   1.000
_cell.length_b   1.000
_cell.length_c   1.000
_cell.angle_alpha   90.00
_cell.angle_beta   90.00
_cell.angle_gamma   90.00
#
_symmetry.space_group_name_H-M   'P 1'
#
loop_
_entity.id
_entity.type
_entity.pdbx_description
1 polymer ?
#
loop_
_entity_poly.entity_id
_entity_poly.type
_entity_poly.pdbx_seq_one_letter_code
_entity_poly.pdbx_strand_id
1 'polypeptide(L)'
;MSLVPDQATFRQLAQKSDLIPVCLDMMADLETPVSVYARLRALGSPFLFESVTGGDKLGRYSFCGAAPAMTLTAWEDRTEITRRDGSKETIPTPADPLTLVKKELSGLRVA
;
A
#
# COMPACT_ATOMS: atom_id res chain seq x y z
N MET A 1 3.41 -16.66 16.82
CA MET A 1 2.82 -15.90 15.70
C MET A 1 1.46 -15.41 16.15
N SER A 2 1.36 -14.16 16.58
CA SER A 2 0.12 -13.54 17.02
C SER A 2 -0.13 -12.29 16.18
N LEU A 3 -1.39 -12.09 15.75
CA LEU A 3 -1.79 -10.88 15.06
C LEU A 3 -1.70 -9.69 16.02
N VAL A 4 -1.22 -8.55 15.50
CA VAL A 4 -1.16 -7.28 16.21
C VAL A 4 -1.84 -6.22 15.34
N PRO A 5 -2.89 -5.53 15.81
CA PRO A 5 -3.58 -5.73 17.08
C PRO A 5 -4.34 -7.06 17.14
N ASP A 6 -4.62 -7.54 18.36
CA ASP A 6 -5.59 -8.63 18.56
C ASP A 6 -7.03 -8.15 18.24
N GLN A 7 -7.98 -9.08 18.21
CA GLN A 7 -9.35 -8.76 17.82
C GLN A 7 -10.03 -7.73 18.75
N ALA A 8 -9.79 -7.82 20.07
CA ALA A 8 -10.38 -6.92 21.04
C ALA A 8 -9.84 -5.50 20.86
N THR A 9 -8.53 -5.36 20.70
CA THR A 9 -7.83 -4.09 20.46
C THR A 9 -8.22 -3.50 19.10
N PHE A 10 -8.29 -4.32 18.05
CA PHE A 10 -8.77 -3.89 16.74
C PHE A 10 -10.16 -3.24 16.82
N ARG A 11 -11.11 -3.88 17.53
CA ARG A 11 -12.47 -3.34 17.70
C ARG A 11 -12.49 -2.00 18.43
N GLN A 12 -11.58 -1.79 19.37
CA GLN A 12 -11.46 -0.51 20.07
C GLN A 12 -10.87 0.58 19.16
N LEU A 13 -9.82 0.26 18.40
CA LEU A 13 -9.21 1.18 17.43
C LEU A 13 -10.19 1.55 16.31
N ALA A 14 -11.00 0.60 15.85
CA ALA A 14 -11.98 0.80 14.77
C ALA A 14 -13.09 1.79 15.12
N GLN A 15 -13.29 2.12 16.40
CA GLN A 15 -14.22 3.17 16.81
C GLN A 15 -13.68 4.58 16.54
N LYS A 16 -12.36 4.74 16.38
CA LYS A 16 -11.67 6.04 16.32
C LYS A 16 -10.84 6.25 15.06
N SER A 17 -10.50 5.17 14.35
CA SER A 17 -9.60 5.19 13.19
C SER A 17 -10.25 4.57 11.95
N ASP A 18 -9.91 5.11 10.79
CA ASP A 18 -10.38 4.65 9.47
C ASP A 18 -9.42 3.61 8.86
N LEU A 19 -8.14 3.64 9.27
CA LEU A 19 -7.11 2.72 8.80
C LEU A 19 -6.35 2.13 9.99
N ILE A 20 -6.33 0.79 10.08
CA ILE A 20 -5.66 0.05 11.15
C ILE A 20 -4.79 -1.02 10.50
N PRO A 21 -3.44 -0.95 10.63
CA PRO A 21 -2.58 -2.02 10.15
C PRO A 21 -2.73 -3.25 11.04
N VAL A 22 -3.02 -4.40 10.42
CA VAL A 22 -3.02 -5.70 11.11
C VAL A 22 -1.79 -6.47 10.64
N CYS A 23 -0.87 -6.69 11.57
CA CYS A 23 0.48 -7.18 11.32
C CYS A 23 0.67 -8.57 11.90
N LEU A 24 1.54 -9.35 11.26
CA LEU A 24 2.02 -10.63 11.76
C LEU A 24 3.51 -10.77 11.45
N ASP A 25 4.31 -11.01 12.48
CA ASP A 25 5.70 -11.38 12.29
C ASP A 25 5.81 -12.89 12.00
N MET A 26 6.54 -13.22 10.93
CA MET A 26 6.70 -14.58 10.44
C MET A 26 8.17 -14.89 10.20
N MET A 27 8.57 -16.15 10.40
CA MET A 27 9.89 -16.63 9.99
C MET A 27 9.98 -16.66 8.47
N ALA A 28 11.02 -16.03 7.93
CA ALA A 28 11.19 -15.84 6.48
C ALA A 28 12.63 -16.12 6.04
N ASP A 29 13.36 -16.99 6.75
CA ASP A 29 14.79 -17.27 6.52
C ASP A 29 15.10 -17.82 5.13
N LEU A 30 14.09 -18.43 4.48
CA LEU A 30 14.18 -18.95 3.12
C LEU A 30 13.64 -17.99 2.06
N GLU A 31 13.10 -16.86 2.48
CA GLU A 31 12.55 -15.86 1.58
C GLU A 31 13.59 -14.76 1.33
N THR A 32 13.73 -14.38 0.07
CA THR A 32 14.34 -13.11 -0.34
C THR A 32 13.24 -12.12 -0.72
N PRO A 33 13.49 -10.80 -0.68
CA PRO A 33 12.52 -9.80 -1.14
C PRO A 33 11.98 -10.08 -2.55
N VAL A 34 12.83 -10.54 -3.47
CA VAL A 34 12.45 -10.95 -4.82
C VAL A 34 11.51 -12.15 -4.82
N SER A 35 11.76 -13.16 -3.97
CA SER A 35 10.87 -14.33 -3.87
C SER A 35 9.49 -13.95 -3.30
N VAL A 36 9.42 -13.00 -2.36
CA VAL A 36 8.16 -12.47 -1.83
C VAL A 36 7.41 -11.69 -2.91
N TYR A 37 8.09 -10.80 -3.63
CA TYR A 37 7.52 -10.07 -4.77
C TYR A 37 6.94 -11.02 -5.82
N ALA A 38 7.67 -12.09 -6.16
CA ALA A 38 7.22 -13.08 -7.15
C ALA A 38 5.91 -13.77 -6.73
N ARG A 39 5.69 -14.01 -5.42
CA ARG A 39 4.43 -14.55 -4.89
C ARG A 39 3.30 -13.52 -4.91
N LEU A 40 3.59 -12.27 -4.59
CA LEU A 40 2.60 -11.18 -4.57
C LEU A 40 2.10 -10.78 -5.96
N ARG A 41 2.87 -11.08 -7.02
CA ARG A 41 2.52 -10.70 -8.41
C ARG A 41 1.11 -11.10 -8.83
N ALA A 42 0.61 -12.24 -8.33
CA ALA A 42 -0.70 -12.76 -8.67
C ALA A 42 -1.86 -11.92 -8.10
N LEU A 43 -1.59 -11.06 -7.12
CA LEU A 43 -2.59 -10.20 -6.48
C LEU A 43 -2.83 -8.88 -7.24
N GLY A 44 -2.03 -8.59 -8.28
CA GLY A 44 -2.15 -7.39 -9.13
C GLY A 44 -1.40 -6.18 -8.59
N SER A 45 -0.88 -5.36 -9.51
CA SER A 45 -0.07 -4.16 -9.23
C SER A 45 1.01 -4.36 -8.14
N PRO A 46 1.90 -5.37 -8.28
CA PRO A 46 2.94 -5.61 -7.29
C PRO A 46 4.03 -4.54 -7.36
N PHE A 47 4.64 -4.24 -6.22
CA PHE A 47 5.86 -3.43 -6.14
C PHE A 47 6.86 -4.05 -5.18
N LEU A 48 8.14 -3.75 -5.42
CA LEU A 48 9.26 -4.05 -4.55
C LEU A 48 10.15 -2.80 -4.48
N PHE A 49 10.37 -2.29 -3.28
CA PHE A 49 11.34 -1.22 -3.02
C PHE A 49 12.47 -1.77 -2.17
N GLU A 50 13.68 -1.65 -2.69
CA GLU A 50 14.93 -2.01 -2.01
C GLU A 50 15.85 -0.80 -1.96
N SER A 51 16.58 -0.66 -0.85
CA SER A 51 17.57 0.40 -0.68
C SER A 51 18.96 -0.18 -0.88
N VAL A 52 19.83 0.54 -1.59
CA VAL A 52 21.26 0.23 -1.71
C VAL A 52 22.04 1.41 -1.14
N THR A 53 22.89 1.14 -0.15
CA THR A 53 23.78 2.16 0.45
C THR A 53 25.22 1.86 0.07
N GLY A 54 25.90 2.82 -0.56
CA GLY A 54 27.33 2.71 -0.88
C GLY A 54 27.67 1.66 -1.95
N GLY A 55 26.77 1.42 -2.91
CA GLY A 55 26.99 0.54 -4.06
C GLY A 55 26.72 -0.94 -3.80
N ASP A 56 27.14 -1.47 -2.65
CA ASP A 56 27.20 -2.92 -2.44
C ASP A 56 26.46 -3.43 -1.20
N LYS A 57 25.91 -2.54 -0.34
CA LYS A 57 25.16 -2.96 0.85
C LYS A 57 23.67 -2.73 0.67
N LEU A 58 22.91 -3.82 0.63
CA LEU A 58 21.45 -3.77 0.75
C LEU A 58 21.07 -3.17 2.10
N GLY A 59 20.05 -2.32 2.09
CA GLY A 59 19.43 -1.78 3.29
C GLY A 59 18.81 -2.88 4.14
N ARG A 60 18.58 -2.58 5.42
CA ARG A 60 18.01 -3.54 6.38
C ARG A 60 16.58 -3.98 6.03
N TYR A 61 15.86 -3.17 5.25
CA TYR A 61 14.45 -3.38 4.94
C TYR A 61 14.21 -3.31 3.42
N SER A 62 13.35 -4.22 2.95
CA SER A 62 12.72 -4.16 1.64
C SER A 62 11.21 -4.06 1.84
N PHE A 63 10.53 -3.26 1.02
CA PHE A 63 9.08 -3.10 1.07
C PHE A 63 8.45 -3.79 -0.13
N CYS A 64 7.54 -4.72 0.13
CA CYS A 64 6.74 -5.37 -0.90
C CYS A 64 5.26 -5.05 -0.68
N GLY A 65 4.52 -4.85 -1.76
CA GLY A 65 3.07 -4.67 -1.69
C GLY A 65 2.39 -5.03 -3.00
N ALA A 66 1.10 -5.29 -2.94
CA ALA A 66 0.24 -5.60 -4.08
C ALA A 66 -1.22 -5.30 -3.73
N ALA A 67 -2.11 -5.43 -4.71
CA ALA A 67 -3.56 -5.22 -4.56
C ALA A 67 -3.90 -3.91 -3.85
N PRO A 68 -3.54 -2.74 -4.41
CA PRO A 68 -3.82 -1.45 -3.78
C PRO A 68 -5.33 -1.27 -3.52
N ALA A 69 -5.69 -0.47 -2.52
CA ALA A 69 -7.08 -0.10 -2.28
C ALA A 69 -7.63 0.77 -3.43
N MET A 70 -6.74 1.56 -4.04
CA MET A 70 -7.05 2.48 -5.13
C MET A 70 -5.81 2.75 -5.97
N THR A 71 -6.00 2.91 -7.28
CA THR A 71 -4.99 3.33 -8.25
C THR A 71 -5.45 4.63 -8.90
N LEU A 72 -4.57 5.64 -8.90
CA LEU A 72 -4.74 6.89 -9.61
C LEU A 72 -3.77 6.91 -10.79
N THR A 73 -4.27 7.10 -12.01
CA THR A 73 -3.43 7.23 -13.21
C THR A 73 -3.80 8.52 -13.93
N ALA A 74 -2.84 9.44 -14.03
CA ALA A 74 -3.05 10.75 -14.61
C ALA A 74 -2.33 10.86 -15.97
N TRP A 75 -3.06 11.37 -16.95
CA TRP A 75 -2.56 11.86 -18.24
C TRP A 75 -2.78 13.37 -18.31
N GLU A 76 -2.37 14.00 -19.42
CA GLU A 76 -2.53 15.44 -19.62
C GLU A 76 -3.98 15.92 -19.52
N ASP A 77 -4.92 15.18 -20.12
CA ASP A 77 -6.32 15.58 -20.26
C ASP A 77 -7.26 14.90 -19.25
N ARG A 78 -6.89 13.70 -18.76
CA ARG A 78 -7.74 12.89 -17.91
C ARG A 78 -6.98 12.18 -16.79
N THR A 79 -7.67 11.96 -15.69
CA THR A 79 -7.23 11.10 -14.59
C THR A 79 -8.24 9.98 -14.39
N GLU A 80 -7.75 8.74 -14.35
CA GLU A 80 -8.54 7.55 -14.04
C GLU A 80 -8.31 7.13 -12.59
N ILE A 81 -9.40 6.88 -11.87
CA ILE A 81 -9.42 6.43 -10.49
C ILE A 81 -10.06 5.05 -10.49
N THR A 82 -9.30 4.01 -10.16
CA THR A 82 -9.80 2.64 -10.03
C THR A 82 -9.70 2.20 -8.57
N ARG A 83 -10.81 1.75 -7.97
CA ARG A 83 -10.83 1.22 -6.60
C ARG A 83 -10.85 -0.30 -6.61
N ARG A 84 -10.47 -0.91 -5.48
CA ARG A 84 -10.38 -2.37 -5.34
C ARG A 84 -11.74 -3.09 -5.53
N ASP A 85 -12.85 -2.43 -5.25
CA ASP A 85 -14.20 -2.94 -5.49
C ASP A 85 -14.58 -3.01 -6.97
N GLY A 86 -13.70 -2.57 -7.88
CA GLY A 86 -13.92 -2.53 -9.31
C GLY A 86 -14.57 -1.23 -9.80
N SER A 87 -14.96 -0.32 -8.90
CA SER A 87 -15.48 0.98 -9.29
C SER A 87 -14.39 1.79 -10.00
N LYS A 88 -14.81 2.49 -11.06
CA LYS A 88 -13.94 3.32 -11.89
C LYS A 88 -14.58 4.67 -12.12
N GLU A 89 -13.75 5.70 -12.07
CA GLU A 89 -14.12 7.08 -12.33
C GLU A 89 -13.07 7.72 -13.24
N THR A 90 -13.52 8.57 -14.17
CA THR A 90 -12.63 9.36 -15.02
C THR A 90 -13.01 10.82 -14.86
N ILE A 91 -12.02 11.65 -14.53
CA ILE A 91 -12.17 13.09 -14.34
C ILE A 91 -11.17 13.84 -15.23
N PRO A 92 -11.40 15.11 -15.58
CA PRO A 92 -10.36 15.96 -16.16
C PRO A 92 -9.17 16.07 -15.20
N THR A 93 -7.94 16.00 -15.72
CA THR A 93 -6.74 16.16 -14.88
C THR A 93 -6.69 17.58 -14.31
N PRO A 94 -6.57 17.75 -12.99
CA PRO A 94 -6.42 19.07 -12.39
C PRO A 94 -5.03 19.64 -12.70
N ALA A 95 -4.89 20.97 -12.57
CA ALA A 95 -3.61 21.65 -12.81
C ALA A 95 -2.44 21.07 -12.00
N ASP A 96 -2.71 20.59 -10.78
CA ASP A 96 -1.78 19.78 -9.99
C ASP A 96 -2.42 18.41 -9.67
N PRO A 97 -1.98 17.30 -10.28
CA PRO A 97 -2.53 15.96 -10.05
C PRO A 97 -2.28 15.44 -8.63
N LEU A 98 -1.27 15.94 -7.91
CA LEU A 98 -0.99 15.51 -6.54
C LEU A 98 -2.05 16.01 -5.54
N THR A 99 -2.86 17.00 -5.92
CA THR A 99 -4.02 17.43 -5.13
C THR A 99 -5.02 16.29 -4.89
N LEU A 100 -5.15 15.37 -5.85
CA LEU A 100 -6.01 14.18 -5.72
C LEU A 100 -5.46 13.23 -4.65
N VAL A 101 -4.16 12.93 -4.69
CA VAL A 101 -3.51 12.09 -3.68
C VAL A 101 -3.65 12.72 -2.29
N LYS A 102 -3.42 14.04 -2.18
CA LYS A 102 -3.57 14.77 -0.91
C LYS A 102 -4.99 14.69 -0.38
N LYS A 103 -6.00 14.87 -1.23
CA LYS A 103 -7.43 14.76 -0.86
C LYS A 103 -7.72 13.39 -0.25
N GLU A 104 -7.31 12.33 -0.93
CA GLU A 104 -7.55 10.94 -0.50
C GLU A 104 -6.85 10.62 0.83
N LEU A 105 -5.62 11.10 1.03
CA LEU A 105 -4.88 10.85 2.28
C LEU A 105 -5.34 11.73 3.46
N SER A 106 -5.78 12.96 3.19
CA SER A 106 -6.10 13.94 4.24
C SER A 106 -7.29 13.55 5.13
N GLY A 107 -8.19 12.69 4.64
CA GLY A 107 -9.37 12.25 5.38
C GLY A 107 -9.13 11.04 6.29
N LEU A 108 -7.95 10.41 6.25
CA LEU A 108 -7.71 9.15 6.95
C LEU A 108 -7.20 9.38 8.37
N ARG A 109 -7.94 8.86 9.36
CA ARG A 109 -7.44 8.72 10.74
C ARG A 109 -6.74 7.36 10.86
N VAL A 110 -5.42 7.39 10.97
CA VAL A 110 -4.60 6.17 11.12
C VAL A 110 -4.42 5.85 12.60
N ALA A 111 -4.66 4.59 12.97
CA ALA A 111 -4.41 4.06 14.33
C ALA A 111 -2.92 3.84 14.60
#